data_AF-A0A6B3EFJ5-F1
#
_entry.id   AF-A0A6B3EFJ5-F1
#
_cell.length_a   1.000
_cell.length_b   1.000
_cell.length_c   1.000
_cell.angle_alpha   90.00
_cell.angle_beta   90.00
_cell.angle_gamma   90.00
#
_symmetry.space_group_name_H-M   'P 1'
#
loop_
_entity.id
_entity.type
_entity.pdbx_description
1 polymer ?
#
loop_
_entity_poly.entity_id
_entity_poly.type
_entity_poly.pdbx_seq_one_letter_code
_entity_poly.pdbx_strand_id
1 'polypeptide(L)'
;QFDQMFPGRNSFYTYEGLTAALDAYPGFTGTGSDTTRKQEAAAFLANVSHETGGLVYVVEQNTANYPHYCDTSQPYGCPAGTDQYYGRGPIQLSWNFNYKA
;
A
#
# COMPACT_ATOMS: atom_id res chain seq x y z
N GLN A 1 8.74 -8.66 -15.85
CA GLN A 1 8.93 -9.07 -14.45
C GLN A 1 7.71 -8.73 -13.61
N PHE A 2 7.27 -7.46 -13.56
CA PHE A 2 6.07 -7.07 -12.79
C PHE A 2 4.81 -7.87 -13.14
N ASP A 3 4.47 -8.01 -14.43
CA ASP A 3 3.30 -8.81 -14.85
C ASP A 3 3.42 -10.30 -14.50
N GLN A 4 4.64 -10.83 -14.45
CA GLN A 4 4.91 -12.22 -14.05
C GLN A 4 4.75 -12.41 -12.53
N MET A 5 5.11 -11.40 -11.74
CA MET A 5 4.91 -11.41 -10.28
C MET A 5 3.42 -11.29 -9.93
N PHE A 6 2.66 -10.52 -10.71
CA PHE A 6 1.26 -10.21 -10.42
C PHE A 6 0.32 -10.47 -11.63
N PRO A 7 0.13 -11.74 -12.01
CA PRO A 7 -0.64 -12.10 -13.20
C PRO A 7 -2.14 -11.85 -13.06
N GLY A 8 -2.67 -11.84 -11.82
CA GLY A 8 -4.10 -11.65 -11.52
C GLY A 8 -4.45 -10.28 -10.95
N ARG A 9 -3.52 -9.31 -10.96
CA ARG A 9 -3.74 -8.02 -10.31
C ARG A 9 -4.96 -7.29 -10.86
N ASN A 10 -5.56 -6.48 -10.00
CA ASN A 10 -6.53 -5.48 -10.41
C ASN A 10 -5.86 -4.47 -11.36
N SER A 11 -6.56 -4.05 -12.41
CA SER A 11 -6.06 -3.06 -13.39
C SER A 11 -5.73 -1.70 -12.78
N PHE A 12 -6.23 -1.41 -11.57
CA PHE A 12 -5.83 -0.26 -10.77
C PHE A 12 -4.32 -0.21 -10.51
N TYR A 13 -3.68 -1.36 -10.25
CA TYR A 13 -2.25 -1.43 -9.97
C TYR A 13 -1.45 -1.53 -11.27
N THR A 14 -0.92 -0.40 -11.72
CA THR A 14 -0.11 -0.34 -12.94
C THR A 14 1.38 -0.32 -12.60
N TYR A 15 2.20 -0.89 -13.49
CA TYR A 15 3.65 -0.76 -13.37
C TYR A 15 4.08 0.71 -13.49
N GLU A 16 3.43 1.46 -14.37
CA GLU A 16 3.64 2.91 -14.53
C GLU A 16 3.42 3.67 -13.22
N GLY A 17 2.33 3.37 -12.49
CA GLY A 17 2.05 3.97 -11.19
C GLY A 17 3.10 3.65 -10.14
N LEU A 18 3.59 2.40 -10.11
CA LEU A 18 4.73 2.03 -9.25
C LEU A 18 5.98 2.83 -9.61
N THR A 19 6.34 2.91 -10.89
CA THR A 19 7.55 3.63 -11.32
C THR A 19 7.48 5.13 -11.07
N ALA A 20 6.31 5.74 -11.26
CA ALA A 20 6.10 7.16 -10.95
C ALA A 20 6.23 7.45 -9.45
N ALA A 21 5.85 6.51 -8.58
CA ALA A 21 5.99 6.67 -7.12
C ALA A 21 7.44 6.59 -6.62
N LEU A 22 8.36 6.02 -7.40
CA LEU A 22 9.78 5.89 -7.01
C LEU A 22 10.44 7.25 -6.80
N ASP A 23 10.00 8.28 -7.53
CA ASP A 23 10.53 9.64 -7.42
C ASP A 23 10.29 10.27 -6.04
N ALA A 24 9.28 9.80 -5.30
CA ALA A 24 9.03 10.25 -3.93
C ALA A 24 10.04 9.70 -2.91
N TYR A 25 10.73 8.60 -3.24
CA TYR A 25 11.67 7.90 -2.36
C TYR A 25 12.95 7.52 -3.13
N PRO A 26 13.81 8.49 -3.49
CA PRO A 26 14.94 8.24 -4.40
C PRO A 26 15.97 7.24 -3.87
N GLY A 27 15.99 6.98 -2.56
CA GLY A 27 16.85 5.94 -1.95
C GLY A 27 16.30 4.52 -2.11
N PHE A 28 14.99 4.35 -2.31
CA PHE A 28 14.32 3.06 -2.42
C PHE A 28 14.73 2.36 -3.71
N THR A 29 15.31 1.17 -3.59
CA THR A 29 15.96 0.43 -4.69
C THR A 29 17.07 1.23 -5.37
N GLY A 30 17.48 2.34 -4.77
CA GLY A 30 18.45 3.31 -5.28
C GLY A 30 19.85 3.13 -4.67
N THR A 31 19.98 2.35 -3.61
CA THR A 31 21.13 2.36 -2.70
C THR A 31 21.87 1.02 -2.67
N GLY A 32 23.21 1.07 -2.63
CA GLY A 32 24.05 -0.12 -2.50
C GLY A 32 24.29 -0.88 -3.81
N SER A 33 24.63 -2.16 -3.71
CA SER A 33 24.89 -3.02 -4.87
C SER A 33 23.61 -3.36 -5.64
N ASP A 34 23.71 -3.74 -6.91
CA ASP A 34 22.57 -4.22 -7.69
C ASP A 34 21.85 -5.39 -7.03
N THR A 35 22.57 -6.28 -6.34
CA THR A 35 21.98 -7.37 -5.57
C THR A 35 21.10 -6.82 -4.44
N THR A 36 21.60 -5.86 -3.67
CA THR A 36 20.86 -5.21 -2.58
C THR A 36 19.60 -4.51 -3.10
N ARG A 37 19.73 -3.76 -4.21
CA ARG A 37 18.61 -3.02 -4.83
C ARG A 37 17.51 -3.98 -5.32
N LYS A 38 17.90 -5.11 -5.93
CA LYS A 38 16.95 -6.16 -6.34
C LYS A 38 16.30 -6.87 -5.15
N GLN A 39 17.05 -7.09 -4.07
CA GLN A 39 16.52 -7.68 -2.84
C GLN A 39 15.49 -6.76 -2.17
N GLU A 40 15.78 -5.45 -2.10
CA GLU A 40 14.85 -4.46 -1.56
C GLU A 40 13.55 -4.40 -2.39
N ALA A 41 13.67 -4.33 -3.73
CA ALA A 41 12.52 -4.35 -4.63
C ALA A 41 11.67 -5.62 -4.44
N ALA A 42 12.32 -6.78 -4.39
CA ALA A 42 11.65 -8.06 -4.18
C ALA A 42 10.97 -8.15 -2.81
N ALA A 43 11.64 -7.66 -1.75
CA ALA A 43 11.09 -7.66 -0.40
C ALA A 43 9.84 -6.78 -0.30
N PHE A 44 9.88 -5.57 -0.87
CA PHE A 44 8.71 -4.69 -0.92
C PHE A 44 7.56 -5.33 -1.67
N LEU A 45 7.80 -5.80 -2.91
CA LEU A 45 6.76 -6.39 -3.75
C LEU A 45 6.18 -7.69 -3.17
N ALA A 46 6.99 -8.48 -2.46
CA ALA A 46 6.51 -9.68 -1.77
C ALA A 46 5.55 -9.34 -0.62
N ASN A 47 5.86 -8.33 0.20
CA ASN A 47 4.94 -7.88 1.25
C ASN A 47 3.66 -7.28 0.67
N VAL A 48 3.79 -6.43 -0.35
CA VAL A 48 2.63 -5.91 -1.10
C VAL A 48 1.75 -7.05 -1.63
N SER A 49 2.36 -8.10 -2.18
CA SER A 49 1.64 -9.29 -2.62
C SER A 49 0.87 -9.95 -1.49
N HIS A 50 1.48 -10.07 -0.30
CA HIS A 50 0.84 -10.67 0.86
C HIS A 50 -0.39 -9.87 1.32
N GLU A 51 -0.24 -8.55 1.47
CA GLU A 51 -1.28 -7.66 1.98
C GLU A 51 -2.50 -7.52 1.06
N THR A 52 -2.31 -7.70 -0.26
CA THR A 52 -3.34 -7.42 -1.27
C THR A 52 -3.85 -8.66 -2.00
N GLY A 53 -3.37 -9.85 -1.62
CA GLY A 53 -3.66 -11.08 -2.35
C GLY A 53 -3.12 -11.06 -3.77
N GLY A 54 -1.88 -10.59 -3.96
CA GLY A 54 -1.24 -10.47 -5.27
C GLY A 54 -1.77 -9.29 -6.09
N LEU A 55 -2.02 -8.15 -5.44
CA LEU A 55 -2.59 -6.93 -6.01
C LEU A 55 -4.01 -7.11 -6.57
N VAL A 56 -4.75 -8.13 -6.12
CA VAL A 56 -6.16 -8.36 -6.51
C VAL A 56 -7.07 -7.34 -5.82
N TYR A 57 -6.80 -7.03 -4.55
CA TYR A 57 -7.66 -6.18 -3.73
C TYR A 57 -7.08 -4.78 -3.57
N VAL A 58 -7.89 -3.77 -3.90
CA VAL A 58 -7.55 -2.34 -3.74
C VAL A 58 -7.92 -1.84 -2.34
N VAL A 59 -8.99 -2.39 -1.77
CA VAL A 59 -9.54 -2.01 -0.47
C VAL A 59 -9.72 -3.24 0.41
N GLU A 60 -9.76 -3.02 1.73
CA GLU A 60 -10.07 -4.06 2.71
C GLU A 60 -11.42 -4.73 2.38
N GLN A 61 -11.47 -6.06 2.47
CA GLN A 61 -12.64 -6.83 2.05
C GLN A 61 -13.75 -6.89 3.11
N ASN A 62 -13.39 -6.87 4.40
CA ASN A 62 -14.38 -6.94 5.47
C ASN A 62 -14.95 -5.55 5.79
N THR A 63 -16.02 -5.16 5.10
CA THR A 63 -16.64 -3.84 5.28
C THR A 63 -17.20 -3.61 6.69
N ALA A 64 -17.48 -4.67 7.46
CA ALA A 64 -17.92 -4.53 8.85
C ALA A 64 -16.84 -3.93 9.75
N ASN A 65 -15.56 -4.04 9.37
CA ASN A 65 -14.44 -3.47 10.11
C ASN A 65 -14.20 -1.98 9.79
N TYR A 66 -14.82 -1.42 8.76
CA TYR A 66 -14.48 -0.07 8.30
C TYR A 66 -14.58 1.02 9.40
N PRO A 67 -15.60 1.00 10.30
CA PRO A 67 -15.69 1.96 11.40
C PRO A 67 -14.60 1.80 12.49
N HIS A 68 -13.82 0.72 12.47
CA HIS A 68 -12.81 0.43 13.49
C HIS A 68 -11.61 1.38 13.43
N TYR A 69 -11.29 1.89 12.24
CA TYR A 69 -10.03 2.59 11.95
C TYR A 69 -10.08 4.10 12.21
N CYS A 70 -11.03 4.54 13.04
CA CYS A 70 -11.11 5.91 13.51
C CYS A 70 -10.64 6.00 14.96
N ASP A 71 -9.39 6.44 15.18
CA ASP A 71 -8.92 6.80 16.51
C ASP A 71 -9.47 8.17 16.91
N THR A 72 -10.52 8.17 17.73
CA THR A 72 -11.18 9.38 18.23
C THR A 72 -10.36 10.14 19.26
N SER A 73 -9.24 9.59 19.74
CA SER A 73 -8.32 10.31 20.64
C SER A 73 -7.45 11.31 19.89
N GLN A 74 -7.33 11.20 18.57
CA GLN A 74 -6.60 12.15 17.75
C GLN A 74 -7.30 13.52 17.73
N PRO A 75 -6.57 14.64 17.91
CA PRO A 75 -7.18 15.97 17.99
C PRO A 75 -7.84 16.43 16.68
N TYR A 76 -7.41 15.88 15.54
CA TYR A 76 -8.01 16.12 14.23
C TYR A 76 -9.19 15.18 13.93
N GLY A 77 -9.44 14.17 14.77
CA GLY A 77 -10.52 13.20 14.61
C GLY A 77 -10.49 12.48 13.26
N CYS A 78 -11.67 12.31 12.68
CA CYS A 78 -11.91 11.55 11.45
C CYS A 78 -12.75 12.38 10.47
N PRO A 79 -12.21 13.47 9.89
CA PRO A 79 -12.98 14.44 9.10
C PRO A 79 -13.58 13.86 7.82
N ALA A 80 -13.01 12.77 7.29
CA ALA A 80 -13.58 12.06 6.15
C ALA A 80 -14.83 11.23 6.53
N GLY A 81 -15.00 10.91 7.81
CA GLY A 81 -16.01 9.96 8.34
C GLY A 81 -15.36 8.88 9.20
N THR A 82 -16.09 8.35 10.18
CA THR A 82 -15.57 7.34 11.13
C THR A 82 -15.29 5.99 10.47
N ASP A 83 -15.86 5.74 9.30
CA ASP A 83 -15.74 4.51 8.51
C ASP A 83 -14.91 4.70 7.23
N GLN A 84 -14.12 5.78 7.13
CA GLN A 84 -13.39 6.14 5.91
C GLN A 84 -11.88 5.86 5.96
N TYR A 85 -11.37 5.22 7.02
CA TYR A 85 -9.93 4.99 7.21
C TYR A 85 -9.53 3.51 7.18
N TYR A 86 -10.36 2.67 6.54
CA TYR A 86 -10.07 1.25 6.28
C TYR A 86 -8.89 1.06 5.32
N GLY A 87 -8.44 -0.19 5.21
CA GLY A 87 -7.29 -0.57 4.39
C GLY A 87 -7.44 -0.20 2.91
N ARG A 88 -6.45 0.51 2.36
CA ARG A 88 -6.38 0.82 0.92
C ARG A 88 -4.97 0.69 0.37
N GLY A 89 -4.89 0.34 -0.92
CA GLY A 89 -3.65 0.39 -1.67
C GLY A 89 -2.69 -0.76 -1.35
N PRO A 90 -1.42 -0.63 -1.79
CA PRO A 90 -0.48 -1.76 -1.84
C PRO A 90 -0.01 -2.26 -0.47
N ILE A 91 -0.13 -1.43 0.57
CA ILE A 91 0.22 -1.78 1.96
C ILE A 91 -1.00 -1.79 2.89
N GLN A 92 -2.22 -1.75 2.32
CA GLN A 92 -3.47 -1.64 3.07
C GLN A 92 -3.44 -0.55 4.16
N LEU A 93 -3.06 0.67 3.75
CA LEU A 93 -2.97 1.84 4.65
C LEU A 93 -4.31 2.00 5.38
N SER A 94 -4.23 1.98 6.71
CA SER A 94 -5.38 1.97 7.64
C SER A 94 -5.12 2.92 8.79
N TRP A 95 -6.17 3.38 9.46
CA TRP A 95 -6.16 4.35 10.58
C TRP A 95 -5.99 5.81 10.20
N ASN A 96 -6.85 6.68 10.74
CA ASN A 96 -6.82 8.13 10.54
C ASN A 96 -5.45 8.77 10.81
N PHE A 97 -4.69 8.29 11.80
CA PHE A 97 -3.36 8.82 12.08
C PHE A 97 -2.32 8.44 11.02
N ASN A 98 -2.39 7.25 10.43
CA ASN A 98 -1.49 6.86 9.35
C ASN A 98 -1.81 7.59 8.04
N TYR A 99 -3.08 7.87 7.77
CA TYR A 99 -3.48 8.72 6.64
C TYR A 99 -3.05 10.18 6.82
N LYS A 100 -2.86 10.64 8.07
CA LYS A 100 -2.47 12.01 8.39
C LYS A 100 -0.95 12.23 8.36
N ALA A 101 -0.16 11.21 8.69
CA ALA A 101 1.30 11.29 8.80
C ALA A 101 1.94 11.87 7.53
#